data_AF-A0A2S9GEB6-F1
#
_entry.id   AF-A0A2S9GEB6-F1
#
_cell.length_a   1.000
_cell.length_b   1.000
_cell.length_c   1.000
_cell.angle_alpha   90.00
_cell.angle_beta   90.00
_cell.angle_gamma   90.00
#
_symmetry.space_group_name_H-M   'P 1'
#
loop_
_entity.id
_entity.type
_entity.pdbx_description
1 polymer ?
#
loop_
_entity_poly.entity_id
_entity_poly.type
_entity_poly.pdbx_seq_one_letter_code
_entity_poly.pdbx_strand_id
1 'polypeptide(L)'
;FVLSGEIPWVDSRLAEAPTLHLGGDRATMALAEKEIAAGRHAEWPMVLAAMPHLADPSRIDAQGRRPLWTYAHVPAGSTVDLAE
;
A
#
# COMPACT_ATOMS: atom_id res chain seq x y z
N PHE A 1 -1.71 2.59 -9.99
CA PHE A 1 -0.58 3.15 -10.75
C PHE A 1 -0.01 2.12 -11.73
N VAL A 2 0.69 2.59 -12.77
CA VAL A 2 1.48 1.74 -13.69
C VAL A 2 2.92 2.25 -13.64
N LEU A 3 3.85 1.41 -13.20
CA LEU A 3 5.24 1.75 -13.00
C LEU A 3 6.09 1.31 -14.20
N SER A 4 7.11 2.09 -14.55
CA SER A 4 8.09 1.73 -15.59
C SER A 4 9.17 0.75 -15.11
N GLY A 5 9.26 0.49 -13.81
CA GLY A 5 10.29 -0.33 -13.20
C GLY A 5 9.91 -0.79 -11.79
N GLU A 6 10.82 -1.49 -11.13
CA GLU A 6 10.67 -1.87 -9.72
C GLU A 6 10.76 -0.66 -8.79
N ILE A 7 10.15 -0.78 -7.61
CA ILE A 7 10.32 0.19 -6.54
C ILE A 7 11.71 -0.03 -5.92
N PRO A 8 12.55 1.01 -5.78
CA PRO A 8 13.89 0.89 -5.21
C PRO A 8 13.82 0.85 -3.68
N TRP A 9 13.27 -0.23 -3.13
CA TRP A 9 13.18 -0.43 -1.69
C TRP A 9 14.58 -0.40 -1.05
N VAL A 10 14.71 0.31 0.07
CA VAL A 10 15.96 0.36 0.84
C VAL A 10 16.31 -1.03 1.40
N ASP A 11 15.30 -1.76 1.87
CA ASP A 11 15.44 -3.17 2.26
C ASP A 11 15.02 -4.05 1.08
N SER A 12 15.97 -4.80 0.53
CA SER A 12 15.76 -5.62 -0.67
C SER A 12 14.70 -6.70 -0.47
N ARG A 13 14.47 -7.16 0.77
CA ARG A 13 13.46 -8.20 1.07
C ARG A 13 12.05 -7.73 0.74
N LEU A 14 11.80 -6.43 0.73
CA LEU A 14 10.49 -5.85 0.39
C LEU A 14 10.16 -6.02 -1.10
N ALA A 15 11.17 -6.14 -1.97
CA ALA A 15 10.96 -6.40 -3.40
C ALA A 15 10.46 -7.82 -3.68
N GLU A 16 10.48 -8.71 -2.69
CA GLU A 16 10.03 -10.11 -2.81
C GLU A 16 8.61 -10.31 -2.26
N ALA A 17 8.04 -9.29 -1.61
CA ALA A 17 6.72 -9.37 -0.98
C ALA A 17 5.62 -8.85 -1.94
N PRO A 18 4.66 -9.69 -2.38
CA PRO A 18 3.59 -9.25 -3.28
C PRO A 18 2.64 -8.24 -2.63
N THR A 19 2.56 -8.21 -1.30
CA THR A 19 1.71 -7.29 -0.53
C THR A 19 2.46 -6.76 0.68
N LEU A 20 2.35 -5.46 0.94
CA LEU A 20 3.00 -4.75 2.03
C LEU A 20 1.97 -3.92 2.81
N HIS A 21 2.10 -3.92 4.14
CA HIS A 21 1.41 -2.99 5.03
C HIS A 21 2.40 -1.90 5.42
N LEU A 22 2.10 -0.65 5.05
CA LEU A 22 2.99 0.50 5.24
C LEU A 22 2.32 1.49 6.19
N GLY A 23 2.96 1.83 7.30
CA GLY A 23 2.37 2.76 8.28
C GLY A 23 3.31 3.22 9.39
N GLY A 24 4.61 3.26 9.12
CA GLY A 24 5.63 3.55 10.13
C GLY A 24 5.93 2.34 11.01
N ASP A 25 6.14 2.58 12.30
CA ASP A 25 6.36 1.50 13.27
C ASP A 25 5.05 0.86 13.76
N ARG A 26 5.19 -0.19 14.56
CA ARG A 26 4.03 -0.93 15.11
C ARG A 26 3.12 -0.04 15.98
N ALA A 27 3.66 0.92 16.72
CA ALA A 27 2.88 1.78 17.60
C ALA A 27 2.05 2.77 16.76
N THR A 28 2.64 3.36 15.72
CA THR A 28 1.93 4.23 14.77
C THR A 28 0.81 3.48 14.06
N MET A 29 1.08 2.27 13.56
CA MET A 29 0.05 1.44 12.92
C MET A 29 -1.09 1.08 13.89
N ALA A 30 -0.76 0.69 15.12
CA ALA A 30 -1.78 0.35 16.13
C ALA A 30 -2.64 1.56 16.52
N LEU A 31 -2.04 2.76 16.59
CA LEU A 31 -2.77 4.00 16.82
C LEU A 31 -3.70 4.31 15.64
N ALA A 32 -3.20 4.26 14.40
CA ALA A 32 -3.98 4.54 13.21
C ALA A 32 -5.21 3.61 13.10
N GLU A 33 -5.02 2.30 13.27
CA GLU A 33 -6.14 1.34 13.23
C GLU A 33 -7.13 1.55 14.38
N LYS A 34 -6.68 1.99 15.56
CA LYS A 34 -7.57 2.34 16.67
C LYS A 34 -8.44 3.56 16.36
N GLU A 35 -7.88 4.59 15.74
CA GLU A 35 -8.64 5.77 15.30
C GLU A 35 -9.71 5.38 14.27
N ILE A 36 -9.31 4.57 13.28
CA ILE A 36 -10.17 4.06 12.22
C ILE A 36 -11.31 3.20 12.77
N ALA A 37 -11.01 2.28 13.69
CA ALA A 37 -12.01 1.46 14.38
C ALA A 37 -12.99 2.31 15.21
N ALA A 38 -12.55 3.48 15.69
CA ALA A 38 -13.38 4.44 16.41
C ALA A 38 -14.09 5.46 15.50
N GLY A 39 -14.07 5.24 14.17
CA GLY A 39 -14.78 6.08 13.20
C GLY A 39 -14.04 7.35 12.79
N ARG A 40 -12.75 7.49 13.13
CA ARG A 40 -11.94 8.69 12.84
C ARG A 40 -10.87 8.40 11.80
N HIS A 41 -10.63 9.34 10.90
CA HIS A 41 -9.50 9.26 9.98
C HIS A 41 -8.20 9.46 10.74
N ALA A 42 -7.28 8.51 10.61
CA ALA A 42 -5.94 8.66 11.13
C ALA A 42 -5.19 9.73 10.34
N GLU A 43 -4.38 10.55 11.02
CA GLU A 43 -3.48 11.51 10.37
C GLU A 43 -2.46 10.80 9.46
N TRP A 44 -1.97 9.64 9.91
CA TRP A 44 -1.04 8.78 9.19
C TRP A 44 -1.66 7.38 9.05
N PRO A 45 -2.55 7.15 8.07
CA PRO A 45 -3.23 5.87 7.90
C PRO A 45 -2.26 4.80 7.42
N MET A 46 -2.55 3.55 7.76
CA MET A 46 -1.85 2.42 7.15
C MET A 46 -2.28 2.29 5.67
N VAL A 47 -1.32 2.09 4.79
CA VAL A 47 -1.53 1.82 3.36
C VAL A 47 -1.21 0.36 3.07
N LEU A 48 -2.15 -0.34 2.45
CA LEU A 48 -1.84 -1.61 1.80
C LEU A 48 -1.34 -1.32 0.39
N ALA A 49 -0.13 -1.76 0.08
CA ALA A 49 0.45 -1.70 -1.25
C ALA A 49 0.62 -3.10 -1.81
N ALA A 50 0.39 -3.29 -3.10
CA ALA A 50 0.66 -4.57 -3.71
C ALA A 50 1.16 -4.53 -5.15
N MET A 51 2.03 -5.50 -5.40
CA MET A 51 2.89 -5.68 -6.56
C MET A 51 2.58 -7.06 -7.15
N PRO A 52 1.43 -7.22 -7.83
CA PRO A 52 0.94 -8.53 -8.23
C PRO A 52 1.81 -9.19 -9.30
N HIS A 53 2.69 -8.44 -9.98
CA HIS A 53 3.66 -9.01 -10.93
C HIS A 53 4.65 -9.97 -10.27
N LEU A 54 4.87 -9.87 -8.95
CA LEU A 54 5.72 -10.80 -8.20
C LEU A 54 5.12 -12.21 -8.11
N ALA A 55 3.79 -12.30 -8.05
CA ALA A 55 3.07 -13.58 -8.06
C ALA A 55 2.73 -14.06 -9.48
N ASP A 56 2.49 -13.12 -10.39
CA ASP A 56 2.08 -13.38 -11.77
C ASP A 56 2.87 -12.49 -12.74
N PRO A 57 4.01 -12.98 -13.26
CA PRO A 57 4.86 -12.21 -14.17
C PRO A 57 4.18 -11.79 -15.48
N SER A 58 3.07 -12.43 -15.87
CA SER A 58 2.31 -12.05 -17.07
C SER A 58 1.67 -10.66 -16.97
N ARG A 59 1.64 -10.09 -15.76
CA ARG A 59 1.17 -8.71 -15.49
C ARG A 59 2.18 -7.64 -15.86
N ILE A 60 3.39 -8.02 -16.27
CA ILE A 60 4.36 -7.11 -16.87
C ILE A 60 4.08 -7.05 -18.36
N ASP A 61 3.86 -5.85 -18.89
CA ASP A 61 3.61 -5.68 -20.31
C ASP A 61 4.88 -5.76 -21.17
N ALA A 62 4.73 -5.71 -22.49
CA ALA A 62 5.84 -5.81 -23.44
C ALA A 62 6.87 -4.67 -23.34
N GLN A 63 6.52 -3.56 -22.69
CA GLN A 63 7.43 -2.43 -22.43
C GLN A 63 8.09 -2.54 -21.05
N GLY A 64 7.83 -3.62 -20.30
CA GLY A 64 8.35 -3.81 -18.95
C GLY A 64 7.58 -3.03 -17.88
N ARG A 65 6.39 -2.48 -18.19
CA ARG A 65 5.60 -1.75 -17.19
C ARG A 65 4.82 -2.73 -16.32
N ARG A 66 4.64 -2.40 -15.04
CA ARG A 66 4.01 -3.28 -14.05
C ARG A 66 3.01 -2.53 -13.19
N PRO A 67 1.91 -3.17 -12.77
CA PRO A 67 0.91 -2.54 -11.92
C PRO A 67 1.42 -2.36 -10.49
N LEU A 68 1.04 -1.24 -9.87
CA LEU A 68 1.08 -1.04 -8.42
C LEU A 68 -0.32 -0.57 -8.00
N TRP A 69 -0.90 -1.22 -7.00
CA TRP A 69 -2.12 -0.72 -6.37
C TRP A 69 -1.87 -0.42 -4.90
N THR A 70 -2.59 0.59 -4.42
CA THR A 70 -2.53 1.05 -3.03
C THR A 70 -3.93 1.39 -2.57
N TYR A 71 -4.23 1.13 -1.30
CA TYR A 71 -5.37 1.75 -0.62
C TYR A 71 -5.01 2.09 0.82
N ALA A 72 -5.55 3.20 1.33
CA ALA A 72 -5.41 3.60 2.72
C ALA A 72 -6.55 3.01 3.56
N HIS A 73 -6.23 2.56 4.77
CA HIS A 73 -7.23 2.19 5.75
C HIS A 73 -8.00 3.44 6.19
N VAL A 74 -9.33 3.35 6.15
CA VAL A 74 -10.26 4.42 6.50
C VAL A 74 -11.42 3.88 7.32
N PRO A 75 -12.13 4.73 8.08
CA PRO A 75 -13.37 4.34 8.73
C PRO A 75 -14.39 3.73 7.77
N ALA A 76 -15.16 2.75 8.25
CA ALA A 76 -16.27 2.19 7.50
C ALA A 76 -17.27 3.28 7.10
N GLY A 77 -17.64 3.32 5.82
CA GLY A 77 -18.55 4.34 5.28
C GLY A 77 -17.90 5.72 5.05
N SER A 78 -16.57 5.83 5.09
CA SER A 78 -15.85 7.05 4.73
C SER A 78 -16.24 7.55 3.34
N THR A 79 -16.57 8.83 3.22
CA THR A 79 -16.80 9.55 1.96
C THR A 79 -15.62 10.44 1.54
N VAL A 80 -14.52 10.40 2.32
CA VAL A 80 -13.32 11.19 2.07
C VAL A 80 -12.39 10.43 1.13
N ASP A 81 -11.91 11.11 0.09
CA ASP A 81 -10.84 10.63 -0.78
C ASP A 81 -9.48 10.94 -0.13
N LEU A 82 -8.63 9.91 0.01
CA LEU A 82 -7.28 10.00 0.57
C LEU A 82 -6.20 9.73 -0.49
N ALA A 83 -6.50 9.97 -1.76
CA ALA A 83 -5.54 9.85 -2.85
C ALA A 83 -4.56 11.04 -2.94
N GLU A 84 -4.83 12.16 -2.27
CA GLU A 84 -4.02 13.41 -2.29
C GLU A 84 -3.22 13.63 -1.00
#